data_AF-W4HEM9-F1
#
_entry.id   AF-W4HEM9-F1
#
_cell.length_a   1.000
_cell.length_b   1.000
_cell.length_c   1.000
_cell.angle_alpha   90.00
_cell.angle_beta   90.00
_cell.angle_gamma   90.00
#
_symmetry.space_group_name_H-M   'P 1'
#
loop_
_entity.id
_entity.type
_entity.pdbx_description
1 polymer ?
#
loop_
_entity_poly.entity_id
_entity_poly.type
_entity_poly.pdbx_seq_one_letter_code
_entity_poly.pdbx_strand_id
1 'polypeptide(L)' 'AVFLPVDFGSCAEPRSAPAPSRSVPVELRLSNGRCLRFDSGIDEEALTRLIRAVDAA' A
#
# COMPACT_ATOMS: atom_id res chain seq x y z
N ALA A 1 -44.33 -21.43 -23.24
CA ALA A 1 -43.90 -20.04 -23.02
C ALA A 1 -42.71 -19.77 -23.94
N VAL A 2 -42.64 -18.59 -24.55
CA VAL A 2 -41.52 -18.21 -25.44
C VAL A 2 -40.64 -17.24 -24.66
N PHE A 3 -39.34 -17.55 -24.55
CA PHE A 3 -38.35 -16.65 -23.96
C PHE A 3 -37.76 -15.79 -25.06
N LEU A 4 -37.90 -14.47 -24.94
CA LEU A 4 -37.27 -13.50 -25.84
C LEU A 4 -36.01 -12.94 -25.16
N PRO A 5 -34.89 -12.81 -25.89
CA PRO A 5 -33.68 -12.21 -25.34
C PRO A 5 -33.92 -10.72 -25.06
N VAL A 6 -33.56 -10.29 -23.85
CA VAL A 6 -33.57 -8.88 -23.44
C VAL A 6 -32.13 -8.39 -23.50
N ASP A 7 -31.89 -7.39 -24.34
CA ASP A 7 -30.61 -6.67 -24.35
C ASP A 7 -30.54 -5.74 -23.15
N PHE A 8 -29.67 -6.08 -22.20
CA PHE A 8 -29.27 -5.16 -21.14
C PHE A 8 -28.17 -4.28 -21.71
N GLY A 9 -28.52 -3.06 -22.12
CA GLY A 9 -27.55 -2.07 -22.58
C GLY A 9 -26.39 -1.98 -21.60
N SER A 10 -25.16 -2.03 -22.10
CA SER A 10 -23.96 -2.05 -21.28
C SER A 10 -23.96 -0.84 -20.35
N CYS A 11 -24.30 -1.05 -19.08
CA CYS A 11 -24.11 -0.05 -18.05
C CYS A 11 -22.60 0.17 -17.98
N ALA A 12 -22.14 1.38 -18.32
CA ALA A 12 -20.74 1.72 -18.23
C ALA A 12 -20.34 1.55 -16.75
N GLU A 13 -19.61 0.48 -16.45
CA GLU A 13 -19.04 0.22 -15.13
C GLU A 13 -18.34 1.51 -14.68
N PRO A 14 -18.71 2.12 -13.54
CA PRO A 14 -18.01 3.29 -13.07
C PRO A 14 -16.54 2.88 -12.90
N ARG A 15 -15.64 3.58 -13.59
CA ARG A 15 -14.21 3.33 -13.51
C ARG A 15 -13.78 3.50 -12.05
N SER A 16 -13.69 2.39 -11.31
CA SER A 16 -13.20 2.41 -9.94
C SER A 16 -11.84 3.08 -9.94
N ALA A 17 -11.75 4.21 -9.25
CA ALA A 17 -10.46 4.80 -8.94
C ALA A 17 -9.63 3.72 -8.22
N PRO A 18 -8.33 3.58 -8.55
CA PRO A 18 -7.47 2.68 -7.80
C PRO A 18 -7.59 3.04 -6.31
N ALA A 19 -7.94 2.06 -5.49
CA ALA A 19 -8.00 2.26 -4.05
C ALA A 19 -6.64 2.80 -3.59
N PRO A 20 -6.60 3.76 -2.65
CA PRO A 20 -5.34 4.24 -2.12
C PRO A 20 -4.53 3.04 -1.64
N SER A 21 -3.29 2.94 -2.10
CA SER A 21 -2.36 1.87 -1.74
C SER A 21 -2.34 1.76 -0.23
N ARG A 22 -2.83 0.65 0.32
CA ARG A 22 -2.80 0.43 1.77
C ARG A 22 -1.35 0.40 2.19
N SER A 23 -0.99 1.25 3.14
CA SER A 23 0.32 1.16 3.74
C SER A 23 0.54 -0.20 4.37
N VAL A 24 1.74 -0.74 4.16
CA VAL A 24 2.16 -2.05 4.66
C VAL A 24 3.22 -1.83 5.74
N PRO A 25 3.14 -2.53 6.89
CA PRO A 25 4.20 -2.46 7.88
C PRO A 25 5.50 -3.07 7.34
N VAL A 26 6.59 -2.32 7.41
CA VAL A 26 7.95 -2.72 7.07
C VAL A 26 8.72 -2.99 8.35
N GLU A 27 9.49 -4.08 8.39
CA GLU A 27 10.39 -4.42 9.49
C GLU A 27 11.84 -4.39 9.00
N LEU A 28 12.68 -3.59 9.65
CA LEU A 28 14.11 -3.52 9.45
C LEU A 28 14.83 -4.18 10.62
N ARG A 29 15.60 -5.24 10.35
CA ARG A 29 16.39 -5.96 11.34
C ARG A 29 17.82 -5.45 11.35
N LEU A 30 18.30 -5.03 12.51
CA LEU A 30 19.67 -4.58 12.71
C LEU A 30 20.57 -5.75 13.08
N SER A 31 21.86 -5.66 12.77
CA SER A 31 22.86 -6.70 13.05
C SER A 31 23.03 -6.99 14.55
N ASN A 32 22.72 -6.02 15.41
CA ASN A 32 22.74 -6.14 16.87
C ASN A 32 21.52 -6.89 17.45
N GLY A 33 20.65 -7.46 16.61
CA GLY A 33 19.45 -8.20 17.03
C GLY A 33 18.25 -7.32 17.37
N ARG A 34 18.37 -5.99 17.28
CA ARG A 34 17.23 -5.06 17.41
C ARG A 34 16.45 -4.98 16.10
N CYS A 35 15.17 -4.63 16.20
CA CYS A 35 14.29 -4.49 15.04
C CYS A 35 13.56 -3.14 15.10
N LEU A 36 13.38 -2.51 13.93
CA LEU A 36 12.60 -1.29 13.74
C LEU A 36 11.41 -1.62 12.85
N ARG A 37 10.23 -1.10 13.20
CA ARG A 37 9.01 -1.22 12.39
C ARG A 37 8.51 0.15 12.01
N PHE A 38 8.17 0.33 10.75
CA PHE A 38 7.60 1.58 10.23
C PHE A 38 6.63 1.30 9.09
N ASP A 39 5.86 2.32 8.74
CA ASP A 39 4.87 2.25 7.67
C ASP A 39 5.52 2.41 6.29
N SER A 40 5.07 1.69 5.26
CA SER A 40 5.61 1.83 3.90
C SER A 40 5.38 3.22 3.30
N GLY A 41 4.43 3.98 3.84
CA GLY A 41 4.19 5.38 3.49
C GLY A 41 5.01 6.38 4.31
N ILE A 42 6.08 5.93 5.01
CA ILE A 42 6.97 6.84 5.73
C ILE A 42 7.56 7.90 4.78
N ASP A 43 7.60 9.14 5.26
CA ASP A 43 8.20 10.26 4.54
C ASP A 43 9.72 10.07 4.36
N GLU A 44 10.25 10.58 3.24
CA GLU A 44 11.67 10.45 2.87
C GLU A 44 12.61 11.07 3.91
N GLU A 45 12.24 12.22 4.49
CA GLU A 45 13.04 12.89 5.51
C GLU A 45 13.05 12.08 6.81
N ALA A 46 11.91 11.48 7.17
CA ALA A 46 11.80 10.60 8.33
C ALA A 46 12.61 9.31 8.15
N LEU A 47 12.55 8.69 6.96
CA LEU A 47 13.35 7.51 6.64
C LEU A 47 14.86 7.81 6.67
N THR A 48 15.27 8.94 6.09
CA THR A 48 16.68 9.37 6.10
C THR A 48 17.18 9.61 7.52
N ARG A 49 16.39 10.25 8.38
CA ARG A 49 16.73 10.44 9.80
C ARG A 49 16.86 9.11 10.54
N LEU A 50 15.97 8.16 10.27
CA LEU A 50 16.02 6.83 10.87
C LEU A 50 17.32 6.10 10.49
N ILE A 51 17.72 6.13 9.21
CA ILE A 51 18.97 5.53 8.74
C ILE A 51 20.17 6.16 9.47
N ARG A 52 20.25 7.50 9.49
CA ARG A 52 21.35 8.21 10.17
C ARG A 52 21.44 7.91 11.66
N ALA A 53 20.29 7.81 12.34
CA ALA A 53 20.25 7.48 13.76
C ALA A 53 20.71 6.04 14.03
N VAL A 54 20.40 5.10 13.13
CA VAL A 54 20.88 3.72 13.20
C VAL A 54 22.38 3.64 12.97
N ASP A 55 22.91 4.36 11.97
CA ASP A 55 24.35 4.38 11.68
C ASP A 55 25.18 4.98 12.82
N ALA A 56 24.59 5.87 13.63
CA ALA A 56 25.25 6.52 14.76
C ALA A 56 25.25 5.71 16.06
N ALA A 57 24.55 4.57 16.13
CA ALA A 57 24.26 3.83 17.36
C ALA A 57 24.94 2.45 17.42
#